data_AF-A0AAD7XVP9-F1
#
_entry.id   AF-A0AAD7XVP9-F1
#
_cell.length_a   1.000
_cell.length_b   1.000
_cell.length_c   1.000
_cell.angle_alpha   90.00
_cell.angle_beta   90.00
_cell.angle_gamma   90.00
#
_symmetry.space_group_name_H-M   'P 1'
#
loop_
_entity.id
_entity.type
_entity.pdbx_description
1 polymer ?
#
loop_
_entity_poly.entity_id
_entity_poly.type
_entity_poly.pdbx_seq_one_letter_code
_entity_poly.pdbx_strand_id
1 'polypeptide(L)'
;MSSRPQPQQLNSQSLNPATLMEINVLKRVAMEQQKTNPGASIPYLAKICQIVDNQRPPENDPMRLNIIRADAHAQLADAYHKVQNWIQCEASLMVAVKIWERILETPEESDGKMTARTRLGEAYDILRICYDTLGNRRLAELMEKRKSKLAQ
;
A
#
# COMPACT_ATOMS: atom_id res chain seq x y z
N MET A 1 -38.47 -12.80 32.06
CA MET A 1 -37.83 -11.96 31.02
C MET A 1 -36.40 -12.46 30.86
N SER A 2 -36.16 -13.39 29.92
CA SER A 2 -34.84 -13.98 29.71
C SER A 2 -34.09 -13.23 28.62
N SER A 3 -32.99 -12.60 29.02
CA SER A 3 -32.06 -11.85 28.18
C SER A 3 -31.48 -12.77 27.10
N ARG A 4 -31.68 -12.42 25.83
CA ARG A 4 -31.04 -13.11 24.70
C ARG A 4 -29.52 -12.89 24.79
N PRO A 5 -28.68 -13.93 24.63
CA PRO A 5 -27.25 -13.73 24.48
C PRO A 5 -26.98 -12.94 23.20
N GLN A 6 -26.34 -11.78 23.33
CA GLN A 6 -25.82 -11.04 22.19
C GLN A 6 -24.72 -11.89 21.52
N PRO A 7 -24.65 -11.94 20.18
CA PRO A 7 -23.56 -12.64 19.50
C PRO A 7 -22.25 -11.97 19.91
N GLN A 8 -21.39 -12.71 20.61
CA GLN A 8 -20.01 -12.32 20.85
C GLN A 8 -19.36 -12.14 19.48
N GLN A 9 -19.16 -10.89 19.08
CA GLN A 9 -18.28 -10.59 17.97
C GLN A 9 -16.91 -11.11 18.38
N LEU A 10 -16.47 -12.17 17.73
CA LEU A 10 -15.09 -12.64 17.79
C LEU A 10 -14.22 -11.48 17.28
N ASN A 11 -13.74 -10.66 18.21
CA ASN A 11 -12.67 -9.70 17.99
C ASN A 11 -11.43 -10.52 17.65
N SER A 12 -11.29 -10.94 16.40
CA SER A 12 -10.06 -11.55 15.93
C SER A 12 -9.01 -10.45 15.87
N GLN A 13 -8.19 -10.35 16.92
CA GLN A 13 -7.04 -9.45 17.04
C GLN A 13 -5.90 -9.82 16.06
N SER A 14 -6.20 -10.55 14.98
CA SER A 14 -5.28 -11.00 13.96
C SER A 14 -6.00 -11.08 12.62
N LEU A 15 -5.25 -10.87 11.53
CA LEU A 15 -5.71 -11.11 10.16
C LEU A 15 -6.33 -12.52 10.07
N ASN A 16 -7.63 -12.60 9.78
CA ASN A 16 -8.35 -13.87 9.68
C ASN A 16 -7.59 -14.83 8.73
N PRO A 17 -7.27 -16.07 9.14
CA PRO A 17 -6.55 -17.04 8.31
C PRO A 17 -7.15 -17.25 6.92
N ALA A 18 -8.49 -17.22 6.80
CA ALA A 18 -9.17 -17.32 5.51
C ALA A 18 -8.85 -16.12 4.60
N THR A 19 -8.78 -14.92 5.18
CA THR A 19 -8.43 -13.70 4.46
C THR A 19 -6.96 -13.69 4.02
N LEU A 20 -6.06 -14.21 4.85
CA LEU A 20 -4.65 -14.39 4.47
C LEU A 20 -4.51 -15.37 3.29
N MET A 21 -5.28 -16.46 3.31
CA MET A 21 -5.30 -17.41 2.20
C MET A 21 -5.83 -16.76 0.91
N GLU A 22 -6.91 -15.99 0.98
CA GLU A 22 -7.45 -15.22 -0.15
C GLU A 22 -6.39 -14.25 -0.72
N ILE A 23 -5.75 -13.44 0.14
CA ILE A 23 -4.67 -12.53 -0.28
C ILE A 23 -3.54 -13.30 -0.97
N ASN A 24 -3.11 -14.43 -0.42
CA ASN A 24 -2.00 -15.20 -0.99
C ASN A 24 -2.34 -15.81 -2.36
N VAL A 25 -3.57 -16.30 -2.55
CA VAL A 25 -4.05 -16.80 -3.84
C VAL A 25 -4.11 -15.65 -4.85
N LEU A 26 -4.72 -14.52 -4.48
CA LEU A 26 -4.80 -13.34 -5.34
C LEU A 26 -3.41 -12.82 -5.73
N LYS A 27 -2.45 -12.81 -4.79
CA LYS A 27 -1.07 -12.39 -5.06
C LYS A 27 -0.39 -13.28 -6.09
N ARG A 28 -0.56 -14.60 -6.00
CA ARG A 28 0.01 -15.54 -6.99
C ARG A 28 -0.54 -15.28 -8.38
N VAL A 29 -1.86 -15.17 -8.50
CA VAL A 29 -2.51 -14.88 -9.79
C VAL A 29 -2.07 -13.51 -10.32
N ALA A 30 -2.03 -12.49 -9.48
CA ALA A 30 -1.57 -11.16 -9.87
C ALA A 30 -0.12 -11.19 -10.39
N MET A 31 0.79 -11.89 -9.71
CA MET A 31 2.20 -12.01 -10.11
C MET A 31 2.37 -12.78 -11.42
N GLU A 32 1.56 -13.81 -11.66
CA GLU A 32 1.56 -14.55 -12.94
C GLU A 32 1.08 -13.65 -14.08
N GLN A 33 -0.04 -12.95 -13.88
CA GLN A 33 -0.60 -12.03 -14.87
C GLN A 33 0.34 -10.86 -15.14
N GLN A 34 1.01 -10.31 -14.11
CA GLN A 34 1.86 -9.14 -14.27
C GLN A 34 3.08 -9.39 -15.17
N LYS A 35 3.52 -10.66 -15.32
CA LYS A 35 4.61 -11.03 -16.23
C LYS A 35 4.23 -10.94 -17.70
N THR A 36 2.95 -11.16 -18.02
CA THR A 36 2.47 -11.28 -19.40
C THR A 36 1.61 -10.07 -19.80
N ASN A 37 0.76 -9.60 -18.89
CA ASN A 37 -0.13 -8.47 -19.07
C ASN A 37 -0.34 -7.75 -17.72
N PRO A 38 0.43 -6.68 -17.43
CA PRO A 38 0.27 -5.87 -16.22
C PRO A 38 -1.16 -5.33 -16.01
N GLY A 39 -1.92 -5.10 -17.08
CA GLY A 39 -3.32 -4.67 -16.97
C GLY A 39 -4.23 -5.77 -16.40
N ALA A 40 -3.95 -7.04 -16.72
CA ALA A 40 -4.72 -8.18 -16.23
C ALA A 40 -4.50 -8.46 -14.74
N SER A 41 -3.39 -7.98 -14.14
CA SER A 41 -3.15 -8.13 -12.69
C SER A 41 -3.93 -7.11 -11.85
N ILE A 42 -4.35 -5.97 -12.43
CA ILE A 42 -4.98 -4.84 -11.71
C ILE A 42 -6.20 -5.27 -10.89
N PRO A 43 -7.18 -6.05 -11.41
CA PRO A 43 -8.36 -6.42 -10.63
C PRO A 43 -8.00 -7.24 -9.38
N TYR A 44 -6.99 -8.10 -9.46
CA TYR A 44 -6.51 -8.91 -8.33
C TYR A 44 -5.80 -8.05 -7.29
N LEU A 45 -4.94 -7.12 -7.74
CA LEU A 45 -4.25 -6.16 -6.87
C LEU A 45 -5.23 -5.19 -6.18
N ALA A 46 -6.24 -4.72 -6.90
CA ALA A 46 -7.31 -3.89 -6.35
C ALA A 46 -8.13 -4.66 -5.31
N LYS A 47 -8.42 -5.95 -5.55
CA LYS A 47 -9.09 -6.81 -4.57
C LYS A 47 -8.25 -6.99 -3.30
N ILE A 48 -6.93 -7.19 -3.44
CA ILE A 48 -6.03 -7.26 -2.29
C ILE A 48 -6.09 -5.96 -1.48
N CYS A 49 -6.00 -4.78 -2.14
CA CYS A 49 -6.12 -3.48 -1.48
C CYS A 49 -7.44 -3.34 -0.71
N GLN A 50 -8.57 -3.69 -1.35
CA GLN A 50 -9.88 -3.68 -0.71
C GLN A 50 -9.92 -4.56 0.56
N ILE A 51 -9.34 -5.75 0.50
CA ILE A 51 -9.30 -6.66 1.64
C ILE A 51 -8.47 -6.06 2.79
N VAL A 52 -7.28 -5.55 2.51
CA VAL A 52 -6.38 -5.01 3.56
C VAL A 52 -6.88 -3.68 4.12
N ASP A 53 -7.61 -2.89 3.34
CA ASP A 53 -8.24 -1.64 3.79
C ASP A 53 -9.43 -1.89 4.72
N ASN A 54 -10.19 -2.95 4.47
CA ASN A 54 -11.31 -3.35 5.32
C ASN A 54 -10.87 -4.03 6.63
N GLN A 55 -9.59 -4.36 6.78
CA GLN A 55 -9.05 -4.92 8.01
C GLN A 55 -8.85 -3.81 9.06
N ARG A 56 -9.32 -4.06 10.28
CA ARG A 56 -8.98 -3.21 11.42
C ARG A 56 -7.55 -3.53 11.87
N PRO A 57 -6.71 -2.52 12.11
CA PRO A 57 -5.40 -2.74 12.72
C PRO A 57 -5.58 -3.46 14.05
N PRO A 58 -4.82 -4.53 14.33
CA PRO A 58 -4.88 -5.15 15.65
C PRO A 58 -4.36 -4.16 16.69
N GLU A 59 -5.01 -4.09 17.84
CA GLU A 59 -4.68 -3.13 18.91
C GLU A 59 -3.22 -3.24 19.39
N ASN A 60 -2.64 -4.44 19.25
CA ASN A 60 -1.30 -4.76 19.75
C ASN A 60 -0.18 -4.56 18.70
N ASP A 61 -0.51 -4.48 17.41
CA ASP A 61 0.48 -4.33 16.33
C ASP A 61 -0.14 -3.68 15.08
N PRO A 62 -0.54 -2.40 15.17
CA PRO A 62 -1.12 -1.68 14.05
C PRO A 62 -0.12 -1.52 12.89
N MET A 63 1.18 -1.63 13.18
CA MET A 63 2.27 -1.41 12.24
C MET A 63 2.31 -2.50 11.17
N ARG A 64 2.18 -3.77 11.56
CA ARG A 64 2.23 -4.88 10.62
C ARG A 64 1.14 -4.84 9.56
N LEU A 65 -0.08 -4.46 9.91
CA LEU A 65 -1.15 -4.27 8.93
C LEU A 65 -0.85 -3.11 7.98
N ASN A 66 -0.32 -2.00 8.50
CA ASN A 66 0.04 -0.84 7.69
C ASN A 66 1.14 -1.18 6.67
N ILE A 67 2.15 -1.97 7.04
CA ILE A 67 3.19 -2.43 6.10
C ILE A 67 2.56 -3.24 4.96
N ILE A 68 1.68 -4.19 5.28
CA ILE A 68 0.97 -5.00 4.28
C ILE A 68 0.12 -4.11 3.35
N ARG A 69 -0.54 -3.09 3.91
CA ARG A 69 -1.34 -2.12 3.16
C ARG A 69 -0.47 -1.30 2.22
N ALA A 70 0.67 -0.79 2.68
CA ALA A 70 1.60 -0.03 1.85
C ALA A 70 2.12 -0.87 0.68
N ASP A 71 2.51 -2.12 0.94
CA ASP A 71 2.99 -3.02 -0.11
C ASP A 71 1.91 -3.35 -1.15
N ALA A 72 0.66 -3.56 -0.72
CA ALA A 72 -0.45 -3.82 -1.63
C ALA A 72 -0.70 -2.62 -2.55
N HIS A 73 -0.74 -1.42 -1.98
CA HIS A 73 -0.95 -0.18 -2.74
C HIS A 73 0.22 0.15 -3.67
N ALA A 74 1.46 -0.14 -3.26
CA ALA A 74 2.64 0.02 -4.10
C ALA A 74 2.61 -0.93 -5.31
N GLN A 75 2.22 -2.19 -5.12
CA GLN A 75 2.07 -3.16 -6.21
C GLN A 75 0.95 -2.76 -7.18
N LEU A 76 -0.19 -2.29 -6.65
CA LEU A 76 -1.28 -1.78 -7.48
C LEU A 76 -0.83 -0.54 -8.27
N ALA A 77 -0.09 0.38 -7.64
CA ALA A 77 0.46 1.55 -8.31
C ALA A 77 1.45 1.18 -9.41
N ASP A 78 2.32 0.19 -9.21
CA ASP A 78 3.25 -0.32 -10.23
C ASP A 78 2.51 -0.91 -11.43
N ALA A 79 1.42 -1.67 -11.20
CA ALA A 79 0.58 -2.16 -12.29
C ALA A 79 -0.07 -1.00 -13.08
N TYR A 80 -0.60 0.01 -12.40
CA TYR A 80 -1.14 1.21 -13.07
C TYR A 80 -0.07 2.01 -13.82
N HIS A 81 1.14 2.13 -13.26
CA HIS A 81 2.28 2.78 -13.89
C HIS A 81 2.65 2.09 -15.20
N LYS A 82 2.74 0.75 -15.20
CA LYS A 82 3.06 -0.07 -16.37
C LYS A 82 2.05 0.07 -17.51
N VAL A 83 0.78 0.32 -17.20
CA VAL A 83 -0.28 0.60 -18.19
C VAL A 83 -0.52 2.09 -18.42
N GLN A 84 0.34 2.96 -17.87
CA GLN A 84 0.27 4.42 -18.01
C GLN A 84 -1.06 5.03 -17.53
N ASN A 85 -1.72 4.40 -16.56
CA ASN A 85 -2.89 4.97 -15.91
C ASN A 85 -2.44 5.87 -14.73
N TRP A 86 -1.98 7.07 -15.08
CA TRP A 86 -1.30 7.98 -14.14
C TRP A 86 -2.17 8.42 -12.96
N ILE A 87 -3.47 8.63 -13.18
CA ILE A 87 -4.41 9.05 -12.12
C ILE A 87 -4.54 7.94 -11.06
N GLN A 88 -4.73 6.69 -11.48
CA GLN A 88 -4.88 5.57 -10.55
C GLN A 88 -3.53 5.17 -9.90
N CYS A 89 -2.43 5.35 -10.64
CA CYS A 89 -1.08 5.17 -10.11
C CYS A 89 -0.83 6.14 -8.95
N GLU A 90 -1.06 7.44 -9.15
CA GLU A 90 -0.89 8.47 -8.13
C GLU A 90 -1.75 8.19 -6.90
N ALA A 91 -3.05 7.94 -7.09
CA ALA A 91 -3.98 7.70 -6.00
C ALA A 91 -3.56 6.51 -5.12
N SER A 92 -3.17 5.38 -5.74
CA SER A 92 -2.73 4.20 -5.01
C SER A 92 -1.38 4.44 -4.32
N LEU A 93 -0.42 5.04 -5.03
CA LEU A 93 0.93 5.24 -4.50
C LEU A 93 0.96 6.22 -3.32
N MET A 94 0.09 7.23 -3.33
CA MET A 94 -0.06 8.17 -2.21
C MET A 94 -0.49 7.49 -0.90
N VAL A 95 -1.22 6.37 -0.96
CA VAL A 95 -1.54 5.59 0.25
C VAL A 95 -0.28 4.95 0.83
N ALA A 96 0.53 4.31 -0.01
CA ALA A 96 1.78 3.68 0.40
C ALA A 96 2.78 4.70 0.96
N VAL A 97 2.95 5.85 0.28
CA VAL A 97 3.82 6.94 0.72
C VAL A 97 3.45 7.45 2.10
N LYS A 98 2.16 7.74 2.36
CA LYS A 98 1.70 8.21 3.67
C LYS A 98 2.02 7.22 4.81
N ILE A 99 1.98 5.93 4.51
CA ILE A 99 2.32 4.90 5.49
C ILE A 99 3.82 4.91 5.74
N TRP A 100 4.64 4.81 4.69
CA TRP A 100 6.10 4.81 4.83
C TRP A 100 6.64 6.09 5.47
N GLU A 101 6.06 7.26 5.18
CA GLU A 101 6.39 8.53 5.86
C GLU A 101 6.16 8.41 7.38
N ARG A 102 5.01 7.87 7.80
CA ARG A 102 4.75 7.58 9.22
C ARG A 102 5.72 6.58 9.82
N ILE A 103 6.15 5.56 9.07
CA ILE A 103 7.15 4.59 9.56
C ILE A 103 8.46 5.33 9.90
N LEU A 104 8.90 6.26 9.06
CA LEU A 104 10.12 7.02 9.29
C LEU A 104 10.01 8.01 10.47
N GLU A 105 8.80 8.49 10.77
CA GLU A 105 8.54 9.37 11.92
C GLU A 105 8.55 8.62 13.27
N THR A 106 8.47 7.28 13.27
CA THR A 106 8.54 6.51 14.53
C THR A 106 9.93 6.64 15.17
N PRO A 107 10.04 6.74 16.51
CA PRO A 107 11.33 6.94 17.18
C PRO A 107 12.22 5.70 17.17
N GLU A 108 11.64 4.50 17.07
CA GLU A 108 12.34 3.22 17.15
C GLU A 108 13.06 2.92 15.84
N GLU A 109 14.37 2.67 15.90
CA GLU A 109 15.11 2.24 14.71
C GLU A 109 14.81 0.77 14.42
N SER A 110 14.41 0.47 13.19
CA SER A 110 14.04 -0.88 12.76
C SER A 110 14.42 -1.09 11.30
N ASP A 111 14.62 -2.35 10.90
CA ASP A 111 14.83 -2.74 9.49
C ASP A 111 13.69 -2.25 8.57
N GLY A 112 12.51 -2.05 9.15
CA GLY A 112 11.35 -1.44 8.48
C GLY A 112 11.60 -0.02 8.00
N LYS A 113 12.40 0.79 8.72
CA LYS A 113 12.74 2.16 8.31
C LYS A 113 13.68 2.21 7.11
N MET A 114 14.70 1.36 7.07
CA MET A 114 15.59 1.30 5.91
C MET A 114 14.80 0.91 4.65
N THR A 115 13.94 -0.10 4.77
CA THR A 115 13.05 -0.53 3.68
C THR A 115 12.09 0.60 3.28
N ALA A 116 11.44 1.27 4.23
CA ALA A 116 10.55 2.38 3.98
C ALA A 116 11.26 3.55 3.28
N ARG A 117 12.50 3.86 3.67
CA ARG A 117 13.32 4.91 3.04
C ARG A 117 13.60 4.59 1.58
N THR A 118 14.04 3.37 1.26
CA THR A 118 14.27 2.96 -0.13
C THR A 118 12.99 3.04 -0.96
N ARG A 119 11.89 2.48 -0.43
CA ARG A 119 10.58 2.50 -1.10
C ARG A 119 10.03 3.91 -1.32
N LEU A 120 10.22 4.82 -0.37
CA LEU A 120 9.84 6.22 -0.51
C LEU A 120 10.63 6.94 -1.60
N GLY A 121 11.93 6.66 -1.71
CA GLY A 121 12.76 7.23 -2.78
C GLY A 121 12.23 6.85 -4.16
N GLU A 122 11.94 5.56 -4.38
CA GLU A 122 11.34 5.04 -5.62
C GLU A 122 9.94 5.65 -5.86
N ALA A 123 9.12 5.73 -4.82
CA ALA A 123 7.76 6.26 -4.94
C ALA A 123 7.73 7.74 -5.28
N TYR A 124 8.65 8.55 -4.74
CA TYR A 124 8.76 9.96 -5.12
C TYR A 124 9.14 10.14 -6.59
N ASP A 125 9.98 9.27 -7.15
CA ASP A 125 10.29 9.31 -8.59
C ASP A 125 9.05 9.03 -9.44
N ILE A 126 8.27 7.99 -9.07
CA ILE A 126 7.05 7.63 -9.80
C ILE A 126 5.99 8.72 -9.66
N LEU A 127 5.79 9.28 -8.46
CA LEU A 127 4.86 10.39 -8.24
C LEU A 127 5.28 11.64 -9.03
N ARG A 128 6.58 11.94 -9.12
CA ARG A 128 7.09 13.03 -9.95
C ARG A 128 6.68 12.84 -11.42
N ILE A 129 6.87 11.64 -11.97
CA ILE A 129 6.46 11.28 -13.34
C ILE A 129 4.94 11.44 -13.51
N CYS A 130 4.15 10.95 -12.54
CA CYS A 130 2.69 11.10 -12.59
C CYS A 130 2.28 12.58 -12.62
N TYR A 131 2.84 13.40 -11.73
CA TYR A 131 2.52 14.82 -11.66
C TYR A 131 2.98 15.61 -12.88
N ASP A 132 4.18 15.35 -13.40
CA ASP A 132 4.67 15.96 -14.65
C ASP A 132 3.72 15.63 -15.80
N THR A 133 3.32 14.37 -15.94
CA THR A 133 2.43 13.89 -17.00
C THR A 133 1.03 14.48 -16.90
N LEU A 134 0.55 14.71 -15.68
CA LEU A 134 -0.75 15.34 -15.39
C LEU A 134 -0.68 16.88 -15.43
N GLY A 135 0.46 17.49 -15.75
CA GLY A 135 0.64 18.94 -15.83
C GLY A 135 0.77 19.65 -14.48
N ASN A 136 0.95 18.91 -13.39
CA ASN A 136 1.04 19.41 -12.02
C ASN A 136 2.49 19.67 -11.58
N ARG A 137 3.20 20.53 -12.31
CA ARG A 137 4.65 20.80 -12.13
C ARG A 137 5.05 21.11 -10.68
N ARG A 138 4.26 21.89 -9.95
CA ARG A 138 4.54 22.25 -8.54
C ARG A 138 4.59 21.01 -7.63
N LEU A 139 3.76 20.01 -7.89
CA LEU A 139 3.77 18.76 -7.13
C LEU A 139 4.95 17.87 -7.52
N ALA A 140 5.34 17.85 -8.79
CA ALA A 140 6.55 17.17 -9.24
C ALA A 140 7.81 17.74 -8.55
N GLU A 141 7.97 19.06 -8.53
CA GLU A 141 9.06 19.76 -7.82
C GLU A 141 9.04 19.47 -6.30
N LEU A 142 7.85 19.29 -5.72
CA LEU A 142 7.73 18.89 -4.32
C LEU A 142 8.26 17.47 -4.08
N MET A 143 8.00 16.52 -4.99
CA MET A 143 8.50 15.15 -4.87
C MET A 143 10.04 15.11 -4.97
N GLU A 144 10.64 15.90 -5.86
CA GLU A 144 12.10 16.05 -5.94
C GLU A 144 12.68 16.56 -4.61
N LYS A 145 12.09 17.63 -4.06
CA LYS A 145 12.52 18.19 -2.77
C LYS A 145 12.38 17.18 -1.62
N ARG A 146 11.28 16.41 -1.60
CA ARG A 146 11.08 15.35 -0.59
C ARG A 146 12.13 14.24 -0.73
N LYS A 147 12.44 13.82 -1.96
CA LYS A 147 13.48 12.83 -2.22
C LYS A 147 14.87 13.32 -1.82
N SER A 148 15.22 14.59 -2.11
CA SER A 148 16.51 15.16 -1.68
C SER A 148 16.65 15.21 -0.17
N LYS A 149 15.57 15.56 0.56
CA LYS A 149 15.57 15.53 2.03
C LYS A 149 15.69 14.12 2.60
N LEU A 150 15.19 13.11 1.89
CA LEU A 150 15.26 11.71 2.32
C LEU A 150 16.69 11.14 2.25
N ALA A 151 17.55 11.72 1.40
CA ALA A 151 18.93 11.34 1.20
C ALA A 151 19.93 12.08 2.12
N GLN A 152 19.44 13.05 2.91
CA GLN A 152 20.20 13.78 3.93
C GLN A 152 20.04 13.09 5.29
#